data_AF-X6ELQ3-F1
#
_entry.id   AF-X6ELQ3-F1
#
_cell.length_a   1.000
_cell.length_b   1.000
_cell.length_c   1.000
_cell.angle_alpha   90.00
_cell.angle_beta   90.00
_cell.angle_gamma   90.00
#
_symmetry.space_group_name_H-M   'P 1'
#
loop_
_entity.id
_entity.type
_entity.pdbx_description
1 polymer ?
#
loop_
_entity_poly.entity_id
_entity_poly.type
_entity_poly.pdbx_seq_one_letter_code
_entity_poly.pdbx_strand_id
1 'polypeptide(L)'
;MRLSRGFVRGETLSCIYHGWSYAQEGNCLRIPAHPGLTPPDTIRVAMQPVEDSDGIIWISAGEPAAGPPRFDGLAPLRSMMAETDIAALEAAAGTKSAAGLLDYTHNAQTVQLLLAPEGQARMLMHVLVDEDSNPTQRIAASRAAEALRRAAEHISRSGIAQ
;
A
#
# COMPACT_ATOMS: atom_id res chain seq x y z
N MET A 1 -5.68 -17.69 12.37
CA MET A 1 -6.65 -16.62 12.05
C MET A 1 -5.90 -15.41 11.52
N ARG A 2 -6.48 -14.65 10.57
CA ARG A 2 -5.85 -13.42 10.05
C ARG A 2 -6.07 -12.25 11.01
N LEU A 3 -4.99 -11.66 11.51
CA LEU A 3 -5.06 -10.50 12.44
C LEU A 3 -5.55 -9.22 11.76
N SER A 4 -5.45 -9.13 10.43
CA SER A 4 -6.04 -8.05 9.64
C SER A 4 -7.57 -7.96 9.73
N ARG A 5 -8.23 -8.99 10.27
CA ARG A 5 -9.67 -8.97 10.60
C ARG A 5 -9.95 -8.55 12.05
N GLY A 6 -8.91 -8.25 12.80
CA GLY A 6 -8.96 -7.77 14.18
C GLY A 6 -9.26 -6.28 14.26
N PHE A 7 -8.88 -5.68 15.39
CA PHE A 7 -9.01 -4.25 15.62
C PHE A 7 -7.91 -3.76 16.56
N VAL A 8 -7.55 -2.49 16.41
CA VAL A 8 -6.61 -1.80 17.30
C VAL A 8 -7.36 -1.28 18.52
N ARG A 9 -6.80 -1.47 19.72
CA ARG A 9 -7.30 -0.91 20.98
C ARG A 9 -6.14 -0.32 21.77
N GLY A 10 -6.05 1.01 21.82
CA GLY A 10 -4.83 1.70 22.27
C GLY A 10 -3.65 1.27 21.40
N GLU A 11 -2.54 0.88 22.03
CA GLU A 11 -1.31 0.44 21.36
C GLU A 11 -1.26 -1.07 21.07
N THR A 12 -2.41 -1.75 21.02
CA THR A 12 -2.47 -3.21 20.85
C THR A 12 -3.37 -3.64 19.70
N LEU A 13 -2.98 -4.71 19.01
CA LEU A 13 -3.81 -5.37 17.99
C LEU A 13 -4.54 -6.56 18.60
N SER A 14 -5.87 -6.54 18.60
CA SER A 14 -6.71 -7.61 19.12
C SER A 14 -7.22 -8.53 18.01
N CYS A 15 -7.01 -9.84 18.17
CA CYS A 15 -7.57 -10.86 17.28
C CYS A 15 -9.10 -10.98 17.47
N ILE A 16 -9.87 -10.95 16.38
CA ILE A 16 -11.34 -11.03 16.45
C ILE A 16 -11.87 -12.40 16.89
N TYR A 17 -11.04 -13.45 16.89
CA TYR A 17 -11.51 -14.79 17.25
C TYR A 17 -11.65 -14.97 18.76
N HIS A 18 -10.55 -14.77 19.50
CA HIS A 18 -10.50 -15.03 20.95
C HIS A 18 -10.11 -13.80 21.76
N GLY A 19 -9.93 -12.64 21.11
CA GLY A 19 -9.55 -11.39 21.77
C GLY A 19 -8.12 -11.36 22.30
N TRP A 20 -7.25 -12.27 21.86
CA TRP A 20 -5.82 -12.19 22.17
C TRP A 20 -5.28 -10.86 21.67
N SER A 21 -4.57 -10.15 22.54
CA SER A 21 -4.08 -8.79 22.25
C SER A 21 -2.56 -8.79 22.18
N TYR A 22 -2.00 -8.22 21.11
CA TYR A 22 -0.57 -8.21 20.84
C TYR A 22 0.00 -6.80 20.96
N ALA A 23 1.19 -6.68 21.54
CA ALA A 23 1.95 -5.44 21.65
C ALA A 23 2.55 -5.03 20.29
N GLN A 24 3.17 -3.85 20.25
CA GLN A 24 3.91 -3.34 19.09
C GLN A 24 5.11 -4.23 18.73
N GLU A 25 5.70 -4.93 19.71
CA GLU A 25 6.79 -5.90 19.54
C GLU A 25 6.29 -7.30 19.16
N GLY A 26 4.96 -7.46 19.04
CA GLY A 26 4.30 -8.68 18.58
C GLY A 26 4.04 -9.74 19.65
N ASN A 27 4.51 -9.58 20.89
CA ASN A 27 4.19 -10.52 21.98
C ASN A 27 2.74 -10.36 22.45
N CYS A 28 2.12 -11.47 22.85
CA CYS A 28 0.77 -11.46 23.42
C CYS A 28 0.80 -10.85 24.83
N LEU A 29 -0.03 -9.85 25.06
CA LEU A 29 -0.19 -9.18 26.35
C LEU A 29 -1.36 -9.73 27.17
N ARG A 30 -2.38 -10.27 26.50
CA ARG A 30 -3.62 -10.66 27.16
C ARG A 30 -4.33 -11.81 26.46
N ILE A 31 -4.71 -12.82 27.24
CA ILE A 31 -5.59 -13.93 26.84
C ILE A 31 -6.90 -13.80 27.62
N PRO A 32 -8.00 -13.31 27.01
CA PRO A 32 -9.24 -13.02 27.74
C PRO A 32 -9.84 -14.20 28.51
N ALA A 33 -9.68 -15.43 28.00
CA ALA A 33 -10.15 -16.64 28.66
C ALA A 33 -9.37 -16.99 29.96
N HIS A 34 -8.17 -16.42 30.13
CA HIS A 34 -7.29 -16.66 31.28
C HIS A 34 -6.75 -15.32 31.80
N PRO A 35 -7.58 -14.46 32.43
CA PRO A 35 -7.21 -13.09 32.75
C PRO A 35 -6.08 -12.96 33.80
N GLY A 36 -5.87 -13.99 34.64
CA GLY A 36 -4.76 -14.02 35.61
C GLY A 36 -3.47 -14.66 35.06
N LEU A 37 -3.47 -15.13 33.82
CA LEU A 37 -2.30 -15.73 33.19
C LEU A 37 -1.46 -14.63 32.54
N THR A 38 -0.18 -14.56 32.90
CA THR A 38 0.83 -13.87 32.07
C THR A 38 1.08 -14.72 30.83
N PRO A 39 0.78 -14.24 29.61
CA PRO A 39 1.02 -15.03 28.40
C PRO A 39 2.50 -15.38 28.25
N PRO A 40 2.84 -16.63 27.84
CA PRO A 40 4.22 -16.99 27.52
C PRO A 40 4.79 -16.18 26.35
N ASP A 41 6.09 -15.89 26.38
CA ASP A 41 6.80 -15.16 25.31
C ASP A 41 6.76 -15.84 23.94
N THR A 42 6.55 -17.16 23.93
CA THR A 42 6.38 -17.96 22.71
C THR A 42 5.08 -17.64 21.97
N ILE A 43 4.11 -17.00 22.62
CA ILE A 43 2.90 -16.52 21.97
C ILE A 43 3.19 -15.14 21.36
N ARG A 44 3.72 -15.17 20.14
CA ARG A 44 4.18 -13.98 19.42
C ARG A 44 3.78 -14.04 17.96
N VAL A 45 3.57 -12.88 17.34
CA VAL A 45 3.36 -12.75 15.89
C VAL A 45 4.69 -12.46 15.18
N ALA A 46 4.79 -12.88 13.92
CA ALA A 46 5.93 -12.50 13.10
C ALA A 46 5.94 -10.99 12.87
N MET A 47 7.08 -10.36 13.13
CA MET A 47 7.30 -8.93 12.90
C MET A 47 8.15 -8.73 11.65
N GLN A 48 7.87 -7.68 10.91
CA GLN A 48 8.68 -7.21 9.79
C GLN A 48 9.17 -5.79 10.12
N PRO A 49 10.38 -5.40 9.70
CA PRO A 49 10.79 -4.00 9.76
C PRO A 49 9.83 -3.14 8.95
N VAL A 50 9.37 -2.04 9.54
CA VAL A 50 8.45 -1.08 8.93
C VAL A 50 9.02 0.32 9.11
N GLU A 51 8.97 1.12 8.06
CA GLU A 51 9.34 2.54 8.10
C GLU A 51 8.27 3.38 7.39
N ASP A 52 7.86 4.49 8.01
CA ASP A 52 7.07 5.54 7.35
C ASP A 52 8.03 6.57 6.77
N SER A 53 8.06 6.68 5.45
CA SER A 53 8.88 7.66 4.73
C SER A 53 8.06 8.27 3.60
N ASP A 54 8.02 9.59 3.56
CA ASP A 54 7.31 10.41 2.58
C ASP A 54 5.81 10.05 2.48
N GLY A 55 5.22 9.64 3.62
CA GLY A 55 3.82 9.23 3.76
C GLY A 55 3.47 7.91 3.04
N ILE A 56 4.49 7.09 2.78
CA ILE A 56 4.37 5.70 2.32
C ILE A 56 4.90 4.78 3.42
N ILE A 57 4.17 3.71 3.70
CA ILE A 57 4.58 2.67 4.64
C ILE A 57 5.38 1.61 3.90
N TRP A 58 6.67 1.51 4.22
CA TRP A 58 7.60 0.56 3.65
C TRP A 58 7.77 -0.65 4.55
N ILE A 59 7.88 -1.82 3.92
CA ILE A 59 8.19 -3.08 4.61
C ILE A 59 9.39 -3.75 3.94
N SER A 60 10.22 -4.43 4.72
CA SER A 60 11.30 -5.27 4.20
C SER A 60 11.05 -6.72 4.54
N ALA A 61 11.29 -7.62 3.58
CA ALA A 61 11.28 -9.07 3.80
C ALA A 61 12.61 -9.48 4.44
N GLY A 62 12.82 -9.08 5.70
CA GLY A 62 14.08 -9.24 6.42
C GLY A 62 14.77 -7.91 6.71
N GLU A 63 16.06 -7.97 7.10
CA GLU A 63 16.81 -6.78 7.47
C GLU A 63 17.03 -5.86 6.24
N PRO A 64 16.58 -4.60 6.27
CA PRO A 64 16.77 -3.68 5.16
C PRO A 64 18.26 -3.33 4.99
N ALA A 65 18.77 -3.44 3.76
CA ALA A 65 20.15 -3.06 3.45
C ALA A 65 20.37 -1.52 3.43
N ALA A 66 19.31 -0.77 3.22
CA ALA A 66 19.27 0.69 3.20
C ALA A 66 17.86 1.16 3.59
N GLY A 67 17.72 2.44 3.91
CA GLY A 67 16.41 3.05 4.14
C GLY A 67 15.56 3.12 2.86
N PRO A 68 14.25 3.44 3.00
CA PRO A 68 13.36 3.66 1.87
C PRO A 68 13.86 4.74 0.90
N PRO A 69 13.48 4.66 -0.40
CA PRO A 69 13.75 5.73 -1.34
C PRO A 69 13.02 7.02 -0.92
N ARG A 70 13.62 8.16 -1.29
CA ARG A 70 13.05 9.50 -1.07
C ARG A 70 12.35 9.99 -2.33
N PHE A 71 11.24 10.70 -2.14
CA PHE A 71 10.46 11.34 -3.22
C PHE A 71 10.47 12.86 -3.06
N ASP A 72 11.65 13.47 -3.17
CA ASP A 72 11.82 14.92 -3.01
C ASP A 72 10.94 15.70 -4.02
N GLY A 73 10.26 16.74 -3.54
CA GLY A 73 9.35 17.55 -4.34
C GLY A 73 7.98 16.92 -4.61
N LEU A 74 7.72 15.72 -4.07
CA LEU A 74 6.43 15.04 -4.21
C LEU A 74 5.74 14.87 -2.86
N ALA A 75 4.40 14.94 -2.89
CA ALA A 75 3.54 14.65 -1.77
C ALA A 75 2.61 13.46 -2.09
N PRO A 76 2.34 12.57 -1.10
CA PRO A 76 1.34 11.53 -1.25
C PRO A 76 -0.06 12.13 -1.38
N LEU A 77 -0.80 11.67 -2.37
CA LEU A 77 -2.19 12.08 -2.60
C LEU A 77 -3.17 11.02 -2.07
N ARG A 78 -2.99 9.77 -2.50
CA ARG A 78 -3.82 8.63 -2.10
C ARG A 78 -3.23 7.33 -2.63
N SER A 79 -3.72 6.20 -2.09
CA SER A 79 -3.49 4.89 -2.66
C SER A 79 -4.77 4.31 -3.27
N MET A 80 -4.65 3.50 -4.32
CA MET A 80 -5.77 2.78 -4.92
C MET A 80 -5.36 1.41 -5.44
N MET A 81 -6.24 0.42 -5.28
CA MET A 81 -6.07 -0.90 -5.87
C MET A 81 -6.57 -0.90 -7.31
N ALA A 82 -5.83 -1.58 -8.19
CA ALA A 82 -6.19 -1.80 -9.58
C ALA A 82 -6.13 -3.30 -9.91
N GLU A 83 -7.17 -3.82 -10.56
CA GLU A 83 -7.24 -5.21 -11.04
C GLU A 83 -6.57 -5.33 -12.41
N THR A 84 -5.26 -5.15 -12.44
CA THR A 84 -4.44 -5.05 -13.66
C THR A 84 -3.03 -5.56 -13.40
N ASP A 85 -2.33 -5.92 -14.47
CA ASP A 85 -0.88 -6.11 -14.46
C ASP A 85 -0.15 -4.80 -14.84
N ILE A 86 1.18 -4.83 -14.74
CA ILE A 86 2.03 -3.69 -15.09
C ILE A 86 2.01 -3.38 -16.59
N ALA A 87 1.86 -4.39 -17.45
CA ALA A 87 1.90 -4.21 -18.90
C ALA A 87 0.69 -3.40 -19.39
N ALA A 88 -0.50 -3.68 -18.85
CA ALA A 88 -1.71 -2.93 -19.13
C ALA A 88 -1.68 -1.50 -18.56
N LEU A 89 -1.05 -1.28 -17.40
CA LEU A 89 -0.81 0.07 -16.86
C LEU A 89 0.10 0.89 -17.76
N GLU A 90 1.23 0.32 -18.18
CA GLU A 90 2.16 0.97 -19.11
C GLU A 90 1.51 1.26 -20.47
N ALA A 91 0.72 0.32 -20.99
CA ALA A 91 -0.05 0.51 -22.22
C ALA A 91 -1.09 1.63 -22.08
N ALA A 92 -1.81 1.69 -20.96
CA ALA A 92 -2.78 2.75 -20.69
C ALA A 92 -2.12 4.12 -20.48
N ALA A 93 -0.95 4.16 -19.84
CA ALA A 93 -0.19 5.38 -19.60
C ALA A 93 0.56 5.87 -20.85
N GLY A 94 0.83 4.98 -21.81
CA GLY A 94 1.63 5.29 -23.00
C GLY A 94 3.12 5.45 -22.70
N THR A 95 3.58 5.02 -21.53
CA THR A 95 4.99 5.07 -21.11
C THR A 95 5.35 3.86 -20.26
N LYS A 96 6.65 3.55 -20.18
CA LYS A 96 7.16 2.44 -19.38
C LYS A 96 7.43 2.87 -17.94
N SER A 97 7.24 1.93 -17.03
CA SER A 97 7.66 2.11 -15.65
C SER A 97 9.18 1.94 -15.53
N ALA A 98 9.78 2.63 -14.58
CA ALA A 98 11.20 2.51 -14.25
C ALA A 98 11.35 2.50 -12.73
N ALA A 99 12.10 1.52 -12.20
CA ALA A 99 12.30 1.35 -10.76
C ALA A 99 10.99 1.33 -9.92
N GLY A 100 9.91 0.78 -10.48
CA GLY A 100 8.60 0.73 -9.82
C GLY A 100 7.79 2.03 -9.90
N LEU A 101 8.32 3.08 -10.53
CA LEU A 101 7.62 4.33 -10.78
C LEU A 101 7.05 4.37 -12.19
N LEU A 102 5.86 4.95 -12.34
CA LEU A 102 5.22 5.23 -13.62
C LEU A 102 4.76 6.68 -13.65
N ASP A 103 5.26 7.44 -14.62
CA ASP A 103 4.81 8.81 -14.85
C ASP A 103 3.55 8.78 -15.73
N TYR A 104 2.59 9.64 -15.41
CA TYR A 104 1.36 9.75 -16.20
C TYR A 104 0.92 11.20 -16.27
N THR A 105 0.68 11.67 -17.50
CA THR A 105 0.17 13.02 -17.74
C THR A 105 -1.17 12.95 -18.46
N HIS A 106 -2.18 13.60 -17.89
CA HIS A 106 -3.52 13.69 -18.47
C HIS A 106 -4.07 15.10 -18.31
N ASN A 107 -4.48 15.73 -19.42
CA ASN A 107 -5.02 17.09 -19.45
C ASN A 107 -4.15 18.10 -18.68
N ALA A 108 -2.84 18.13 -18.96
CA ALA A 108 -1.85 18.99 -18.32
C ALA A 108 -1.63 18.75 -16.81
N GLN A 109 -2.21 17.69 -16.23
CA GLN A 109 -1.88 17.25 -14.88
C GLN A 109 -0.93 16.05 -14.95
N THR A 110 0.23 16.19 -14.32
CA THR A 110 1.18 15.08 -14.13
C THR A 110 0.97 14.47 -12.76
N VAL A 111 1.01 13.14 -12.72
CA VAL A 111 1.09 12.33 -11.50
C VAL A 111 2.21 11.33 -11.66
N GLN A 112 2.84 10.98 -10.55
CA GLN A 112 3.77 9.87 -10.49
C GLN A 112 3.15 8.76 -9.65
N LEU A 113 3.29 7.52 -10.09
CA LEU A 113 2.69 6.36 -9.45
C LEU A 113 3.79 5.41 -9.00
N LEU A 114 3.88 5.16 -7.69
CA LEU A 114 4.65 4.05 -7.17
C LEU A 114 3.79 2.79 -7.20
N LEU A 115 4.24 1.79 -7.94
CA LEU A 115 3.53 0.56 -8.24
C LEU A 115 4.03 -0.58 -7.34
N ALA A 116 3.12 -1.13 -6.54
CA ALA A 116 3.38 -2.28 -5.67
C ALA A 116 2.50 -3.47 -6.10
N PRO A 117 3.06 -4.47 -6.82
CA PRO A 117 2.30 -5.61 -7.32
C PRO A 117 1.83 -6.51 -6.18
N GLU A 118 0.56 -6.90 -6.20
CA GLU A 118 -0.05 -7.87 -5.28
C GLU A 118 -0.40 -9.15 -6.04
N GLY A 119 0.59 -9.98 -6.34
CA GLY A 119 0.43 -11.15 -7.20
C GLY A 119 0.45 -10.78 -8.69
N GLN A 120 -0.30 -11.49 -9.53
CA GLN A 120 -0.19 -11.38 -11.00
C GLN A 120 -1.16 -10.39 -11.65
N ALA A 121 -2.30 -10.11 -11.01
CA ALA A 121 -3.41 -9.38 -11.64
C ALA A 121 -3.92 -8.22 -10.77
N ARG A 122 -3.13 -7.83 -9.77
CA ARG A 122 -3.45 -6.74 -8.85
C ARG A 122 -2.25 -5.86 -8.62
N MET A 123 -2.51 -4.56 -8.59
CA MET A 123 -1.52 -3.54 -8.36
C MET A 123 -2.04 -2.55 -7.32
N LEU A 124 -1.28 -2.33 -6.25
CA LEU A 124 -1.47 -1.15 -5.41
C LEU A 124 -0.72 0.01 -6.05
N MET A 125 -1.44 1.10 -6.30
CA MET A 125 -0.90 2.32 -6.89
C MET A 125 -0.88 3.40 -5.81
N HIS A 126 0.31 3.83 -5.39
CA HIS A 126 0.47 5.04 -4.58
C HIS A 126 0.61 6.23 -5.51
N VAL A 127 -0.37 7.14 -5.47
CA VAL A 127 -0.42 8.34 -6.31
C VAL A 127 0.32 9.46 -5.60
N LEU A 128 1.39 9.93 -6.23
CA LEU A 128 2.22 11.05 -5.83
C LEU A 128 1.95 12.24 -6.77
N VAL A 129 1.98 13.44 -6.20
CA VAL A 129 1.84 14.71 -6.93
C VAL A 129 2.93 15.66 -6.51
N ASP A 130 3.18 16.69 -7.31
CA ASP A 130 4.01 17.83 -6.91
C ASP A 130 3.53 18.39 -5.55
N GLU A 131 4.46 18.60 -4.62
CA GLU A 131 4.15 19.00 -3.25
C GLU A 131 3.40 20.35 -3.17
N ASP A 132 3.68 21.25 -4.11
CA ASP A 132 3.08 22.59 -4.22
C ASP A 132 1.70 22.55 -4.92
N SER A 133 1.21 21.37 -5.30
CA SER A 133 -0.11 21.21 -5.92
C SER A 133 -1.23 21.75 -5.03
N ASN A 134 -1.98 22.72 -5.55
CA ASN A 134 -3.17 23.27 -4.92
C ASN A 134 -4.35 22.27 -4.92
N PRO A 135 -5.44 22.52 -4.17
CA PRO A 135 -6.57 21.59 -4.08
C PRO A 135 -7.19 21.20 -5.43
N THR A 136 -7.29 22.14 -6.39
CA THR A 136 -7.83 21.87 -7.73
C THR A 136 -6.92 20.91 -8.51
N GLN A 137 -5.61 21.12 -8.45
CA GLN A 137 -4.61 20.24 -9.07
C GLN A 137 -4.64 18.85 -8.43
N ARG A 138 -4.71 18.76 -7.11
CA ARG A 138 -4.82 17.48 -6.37
C ARG A 138 -6.10 16.71 -6.75
N ILE A 139 -7.22 17.40 -6.92
CA ILE A 139 -8.48 16.77 -7.39
C ILE A 139 -8.32 16.28 -8.85
N ALA A 140 -7.73 17.09 -9.72
CA ALA A 140 -7.45 16.70 -11.11
C ALA A 140 -6.53 15.48 -11.18
N ALA A 141 -5.47 15.45 -10.37
CA ALA A 141 -4.53 14.34 -10.24
C ALA A 141 -5.22 13.05 -9.77
N SER A 142 -6.07 13.14 -8.74
CA SER A 142 -6.82 11.96 -8.29
C SER A 142 -7.77 11.43 -9.38
N ARG A 143 -8.34 12.31 -10.21
CA ARG A 143 -9.21 11.90 -11.33
C ARG A 143 -8.42 11.31 -12.48
N ALA A 144 -7.24 11.86 -12.78
CA ALA A 144 -6.32 11.30 -13.77
C ALA A 144 -5.86 9.89 -13.39
N ALA A 145 -5.44 9.67 -12.13
CA ALA A 145 -5.06 8.35 -11.65
C ALA A 145 -6.23 7.34 -11.72
N GLU A 146 -7.45 7.77 -11.38
CA GLU A 146 -8.65 6.93 -11.51
C GLU A 146 -8.99 6.61 -12.97
N ALA A 147 -8.80 7.54 -13.90
CA ALA A 147 -8.98 7.30 -15.32
C ALA A 147 -7.95 6.29 -15.87
N LEU A 148 -6.68 6.45 -15.48
CA LEU A 148 -5.62 5.49 -15.80
C LEU A 148 -5.95 4.09 -15.29
N ARG A 149 -6.35 3.98 -14.02
CA ARG A 149 -6.76 2.70 -13.41
C ARG A 149 -7.84 2.02 -14.26
N ARG A 150 -8.91 2.75 -14.60
CA ARG A 150 -10.03 2.20 -15.39
C ARG A 150 -9.60 1.75 -16.78
N ALA A 151 -8.74 2.53 -17.43
CA ALA A 151 -8.21 2.19 -18.75
C ALA A 151 -7.35 0.92 -18.71
N ALA A 152 -6.43 0.82 -17.74
CA ALA A 152 -5.58 -0.35 -17.55
C ALA A 152 -6.41 -1.61 -17.25
N GLU A 153 -7.35 -1.54 -16.31
CA GLU A 153 -8.25 -2.65 -16.01
C GLU A 153 -9.12 -3.07 -17.21
N HIS A 154 -9.51 -2.12 -18.07
CA HIS A 154 -10.21 -2.44 -19.31
C HIS A 154 -9.31 -3.20 -20.29
N ILE A 155 -8.05 -2.78 -20.45
CA ILE A 155 -7.07 -3.48 -21.29
C ILE A 155 -6.84 -4.91 -20.77
N SER A 156 -6.63 -5.09 -19.47
CA SER A 156 -6.45 -6.42 -18.87
C SER A 156 -7.66 -7.33 -19.12
N ARG A 157 -8.89 -6.83 -18.94
CA ARG A 157 -10.11 -7.62 -19.23
C ARG A 157 -10.24 -7.99 -20.70
N SER A 158 -9.93 -7.07 -21.61
CA SER A 158 -10.02 -7.30 -23.05
C SER A 158 -8.94 -8.25 -23.57
N GLY A 159 -7.77 -8.32 -22.92
CA GLY A 159 -6.70 -9.27 -23.24
C GLY A 159 -6.97 -10.72 -22.81
N ILE A 160 -7.90 -10.95 -21.87
CA ILE A 160 -8.29 -12.29 -21.41
C ILE A 160 -9.35 -12.93 -22.34
N ALA A 161 -10.00 -12.14 -23.19
CA ALA A 161 -11.10 -12.58 -24.06
C ALA A 161 -10.64 -13.15 -25.43
N GLN A 162 -9.37 -13.53 -25.60
CA GLN A 162 -8.83 -14.15 -26.82
C GLN A 162 -8.19 -15.50 -26.52
#